data_AF-A0A179UM80-F1
#
_entry.id   AF-A0A179UM80-F1
#
_cell.length_a   1.000
_cell.length_b   1.000
_cell.length_c   1.000
_cell.angle_alpha   90.00
_cell.angle_beta   90.00
_cell.angle_gamma   90.00
#
_symmetry.space_group_name_H-M   'P 1'
#
loop_
_entity.id
_entity.type
_entity.pdbx_description
1 polymer ?
#
loop_
_entity_poly.entity_id
_entity_poly.type
_entity_poly.pdbx_seq_one_letter_code
_entity_poly.pdbx_strand_id
1 'polypeptide(L)'
;MATLQLTGTHLKTVSFYHNLEYYGPKAADILGEEIAYLFTSDLREAAIQKSLVQKCGIAMYILKMLVPEVLTKFVAEDMMIDDDKTRSILEQSNRIGECLNNSE
;
A
#
# COMPACT_ATOMS: atom_id res chain seq x y z
N MET A 1 3.56 -17.25 6.57
CA MET A 1 2.44 -17.59 5.66
C MET A 1 1.61 -16.34 5.43
N ALA A 2 1.79 -15.68 4.29
CA ALA A 2 0.87 -14.66 3.79
C ALA A 2 0.39 -15.13 2.42
N THR A 3 -0.87 -15.58 2.36
CA THR A 3 -1.54 -16.00 1.13
C THR A 3 -2.84 -15.21 1.02
N LEU A 4 -2.96 -14.38 -0.02
CA LEU A 4 -4.26 -14.01 -0.59
C LEU A 4 -4.12 -13.94 -2.12
N GLN A 5 -4.53 -15.03 -2.78
CA GLN A 5 -4.90 -15.01 -4.20
C GLN A 5 -6.40 -14.75 -4.31
N LEU A 6 -6.81 -13.96 -5.31
CA LEU A 6 -8.16 -14.00 -5.87
C LEU A 6 -8.07 -14.02 -7.40
N THR A 7 -8.06 -15.22 -7.96
CA THR A 7 -8.22 -15.48 -9.39
C THR A 7 -9.63 -15.08 -9.83
N GLY A 8 -9.72 -14.24 -10.86
CA GLY A 8 -10.98 -13.75 -11.46
C GLY A 8 -11.41 -12.31 -11.07
N THR A 9 -10.83 -11.75 -10.02
CA THR A 9 -11.00 -10.36 -9.55
C THR A 9 -9.68 -9.92 -8.90
N HIS A 10 -8.70 -9.57 -9.72
CA HIS A 10 -7.30 -9.57 -9.30
C HIS A 10 -6.94 -8.34 -8.45
N LEU A 11 -6.74 -8.55 -7.15
CA LEU A 11 -5.94 -7.65 -6.31
C LEU A 11 -4.48 -7.78 -6.76
N LYS A 12 -3.94 -6.75 -7.41
CA LYS A 12 -2.49 -6.51 -7.40
C LYS A 12 -2.27 -5.30 -6.51
N THR A 13 -1.90 -5.52 -5.26
CA THR A 13 -0.99 -4.57 -4.60
C THR A 13 0.32 -4.73 -5.37
N VAL A 14 0.63 -3.78 -6.26
CA VAL A 14 1.95 -3.73 -6.93
C VAL A 14 3.03 -3.23 -5.95
N SER A 15 2.65 -2.91 -4.72
CA SER A 15 3.58 -2.56 -3.66
C SER A 15 3.43 -3.51 -2.48
N PHE A 16 4.27 -4.54 -2.47
CA PHE A 16 4.67 -5.27 -1.25
C PHE A 16 5.63 -4.42 -0.39
N TYR A 17 5.84 -3.15 -0.75
CA TYR A 17 6.99 -2.37 -0.29
C TYR A 17 6.72 -1.53 0.95
N HIS A 18 5.44 -1.32 1.25
CA HIS A 18 4.99 -0.60 2.45
C HIS A 18 3.98 -1.47 3.18
N ASN A 19 4.49 -2.48 3.87
CA ASN A 19 3.73 -3.11 4.93
C ASN A 19 3.40 -2.00 5.93
N LEU A 20 2.18 -2.00 6.47
CA LEU A 20 1.78 -1.13 7.60
C LEU A 20 2.85 -1.10 8.71
N GLU A 21 3.62 -2.17 8.84
CA GLU A 21 4.72 -2.34 9.77
C GLU A 21 5.85 -1.31 9.62
N TYR A 22 6.13 -0.76 8.41
CA TYR A 22 7.20 0.23 8.23
C TYR A 22 6.88 1.56 8.94
N TYR A 23 5.62 1.99 8.94
CA TYR A 23 5.15 3.16 9.71
C TYR A 23 4.41 2.78 11.01
N GLY A 24 4.22 1.48 11.26
CA GLY A 24 3.47 0.95 12.39
C GLY A 24 2.06 1.52 12.53
N PRO A 25 1.53 1.62 13.75
CA PRO A 25 0.22 2.20 14.04
C PRO A 25 0.03 3.62 13.47
N LYS A 26 1.12 4.40 13.34
CA LYS A 26 1.06 5.77 12.81
C LYS A 26 0.60 5.83 11.36
N ALA A 27 0.83 4.78 10.56
CA ALA A 27 0.28 4.72 9.21
C ALA A 27 -1.25 4.74 9.22
N ALA A 28 -1.87 4.05 10.18
CA ALA A 28 -3.33 4.05 10.31
C ALA A 28 -3.84 5.35 10.93
N ASP A 29 -3.17 5.82 11.99
CA ASP A 29 -3.65 6.95 12.78
C ASP A 29 -3.48 8.29 12.06
N ILE A 30 -2.35 8.52 11.38
CA ILE A 30 -2.07 9.82 10.75
C ILE A 30 -2.47 9.78 9.28
N LEU A 31 -1.85 8.90 8.50
CA LEU A 31 -2.07 8.87 7.05
C LEU A 31 -3.45 8.29 6.72
N GLY A 32 -3.85 7.22 7.41
CA GLY A 32 -5.14 6.58 7.19
C GLY A 32 -6.32 7.50 7.49
N GLU A 33 -6.28 8.21 8.63
CA GLU A 33 -7.32 9.16 9.02
C GLU A 33 -7.39 10.35 8.05
N GLU A 34 -6.25 10.93 7.68
CA GLU A 34 -6.20 12.07 6.76
C GLU A 34 -6.70 11.68 5.37
N ILE A 35 -6.30 10.52 4.84
CA ILE A 35 -6.82 10.00 3.56
C ILE A 35 -8.32 9.74 3.65
N ALA A 36 -8.81 9.16 4.75
CA ALA A 36 -10.23 8.94 4.94
C ALA A 36 -11.01 10.26 4.90
N TYR A 37 -10.49 11.29 5.59
CA TYR A 37 -11.08 12.62 5.62
C TYR A 37 -11.09 13.28 4.23
N LEU A 38 -9.94 13.38 3.58
CA LEU A 38 -9.78 14.06 2.28
C LEU A 38 -10.59 13.40 1.16
N PHE A 39 -10.68 12.06 1.15
CA PHE A 39 -11.31 11.30 0.06
C PHE A 39 -12.65 10.66 0.48
N THR A 40 -13.32 11.16 1.52
CA THR A 40 -14.55 10.55 2.06
C THR A 40 -15.60 10.30 0.96
N SER A 41 -15.86 11.26 0.09
CA SER A 41 -16.87 11.14 -0.98
C SER A 41 -16.50 10.06 -1.99
N ASP A 42 -15.27 10.10 -2.50
CA ASP A 42 -14.77 9.15 -3.50
C ASP A 42 -14.71 7.73 -2.94
N LEU A 43 -14.31 7.58 -1.68
CA LEU A 43 -14.25 6.29 -1.00
C LEU A 43 -15.64 5.69 -0.77
N ARG A 44 -16.65 6.52 -0.46
CA ARG A 44 -18.05 6.07 -0.32
C ARG A 44 -18.62 5.66 -1.67
N GLU A 45 -18.36 6.43 -2.73
CA GLU A 45 -18.77 6.06 -4.08
C GLU A 45 -18.08 4.76 -4.53
N ALA A 46 -16.78 4.63 -4.29
CA ALA A 46 -16.01 3.43 -4.61
C ALA A 46 -16.52 2.21 -3.83
N ALA A 47 -16.94 2.37 -2.57
CA ALA A 47 -17.56 1.30 -1.80
C ALA A 47 -18.90 0.82 -2.39
N ILE A 48 -19.56 1.61 -3.23
CA ILE A 48 -20.78 1.22 -3.94
C ILE A 48 -20.45 0.63 -5.32
N GLN A 49 -19.45 1.17 -6.02
CA GLN A 49 -19.21 0.85 -7.42
C GLN A 49 -18.09 -0.17 -7.66
N LYS A 50 -17.15 -0.31 -6.73
CA LYS A 50 -15.93 -1.12 -6.91
C LYS A 50 -16.00 -2.36 -6.04
N SER A 51 -16.12 -3.51 -6.69
CA SER A 51 -16.14 -4.83 -6.05
C SER A 51 -14.94 -5.07 -5.12
N LEU A 52 -13.81 -4.43 -5.41
CA LEU A 52 -12.62 -4.48 -4.58
C LEU A 52 -12.83 -3.84 -3.21
N VAL A 53 -13.29 -2.59 -3.21
CA VAL A 53 -13.56 -1.81 -1.99
C VAL A 53 -14.71 -2.43 -1.21
N GLN A 54 -15.72 -2.98 -1.89
CA GLN A 54 -16.80 -3.73 -1.26
C GLN A 54 -16.30 -4.96 -0.50
N LYS A 55 -15.36 -5.72 -1.09
CA LYS A 55 -14.85 -6.97 -0.50
C LYS A 55 -13.95 -6.74 0.71
N CYS A 56 -13.07 -5.74 0.65
CA CYS A 56 -12.10 -5.50 1.74
C CYS A 56 -12.56 -4.43 2.75
N GLY A 57 -13.51 -3.57 2.39
CA GLY A 57 -13.93 -2.42 3.17
C GLY A 57 -13.00 -1.22 2.99
N ILE A 58 -13.56 -0.01 3.19
CA ILE A 58 -12.85 1.27 2.99
C ILE A 58 -11.58 1.35 3.85
N ALA A 59 -11.67 1.01 5.14
CA ALA A 59 -10.52 1.10 6.05
C ALA A 59 -9.36 0.22 5.58
N MET A 60 -9.62 -1.05 5.24
CA MET A 60 -8.56 -1.94 4.73
C MET A 60 -8.03 -1.45 3.37
N TYR A 61 -8.90 -0.91 2.52
CA TYR A 61 -8.49 -0.36 1.23
C TYR A 61 -7.51 0.81 1.40
N ILE A 62 -7.81 1.77 2.28
CA ILE A 62 -6.92 2.88 2.61
C ILE A 62 -5.57 2.34 3.08
N LEU A 63 -5.59 1.46 4.09
CA LEU A 63 -4.37 0.97 4.74
C LEU A 63 -3.48 0.12 3.83
N LYS A 64 -4.08 -0.63 2.89
CA LYS A 64 -3.36 -1.56 2.03
C LYS A 64 -3.06 -1.01 0.63
N MET A 65 -3.69 0.07 0.22
CA MET A 65 -3.52 0.63 -1.13
C MET A 65 -3.09 2.10 -1.06
N LEU A 66 -3.88 2.96 -0.41
CA LEU A 66 -3.66 4.39 -0.49
C LEU A 66 -2.48 4.85 0.38
N VAL A 67 -2.35 4.32 1.59
CA VAL A 67 -1.20 4.62 2.47
C VAL A 67 0.13 4.20 1.80
N PRO A 68 0.28 2.99 1.23
CA PRO A 68 1.47 2.63 0.46
C PRO A 68 1.83 3.58 -0.69
N GLU A 69 0.85 4.11 -1.43
CA GLU A 69 1.13 5.07 -2.50
C GLU A 69 1.64 6.41 -1.96
N VAL A 70 1.11 6.89 -0.83
CA VAL A 70 1.66 8.09 -0.15
C VAL A 70 3.09 7.85 0.31
N LEU A 71 3.37 6.68 0.87
CA LEU A 71 4.71 6.33 1.32
C LEU A 71 5.70 6.19 0.15
N THR A 72 5.26 5.77 -1.03
CA THR A 72 6.07 5.85 -2.26
C THR A 72 6.44 7.30 -2.59
N LYS A 73 5.53 8.26 -2.39
CA LYS A 73 5.83 9.68 -2.63
C LYS A 73 6.91 10.23 -1.69
N PHE A 74 6.91 9.83 -0.42
CA PHE A 74 7.96 10.26 0.51
C PHE A 74 9.34 9.75 0.10
N VAL A 75 9.45 8.49 -0.31
CA VAL A 75 10.72 7.95 -0.80
C VAL A 75 11.17 8.65 -2.09
N ALA A 76 10.23 8.91 -3.01
CA ALA A 76 10.52 9.63 -4.25
C ALA A 76 11.06 11.04 -3.99
N GLU A 77 10.45 11.76 -3.04
CA GLU A 77 10.86 13.10 -2.60
C GLU A 77 12.25 13.09 -1.96
N ASP A 78 12.46 12.22 -0.96
CA ASP A 78 13.73 12.13 -0.23
C ASP A 78 14.90 11.70 -1.13
N MET A 79 14.63 10.82 -2.10
CA MET A 79 15.64 10.33 -3.04
C MET A 79 15.76 11.19 -4.32
N MET A 80 14.92 12.21 -4.50
CA MET A 80 14.85 13.06 -5.69
C MET A 80 14.73 12.26 -7.00
N ILE A 81 13.82 11.29 -7.03
CA ILE A 81 13.55 10.41 -8.18
C ILE A 81 12.06 10.35 -8.50
N ASP A 82 11.71 9.83 -9.67
CA ASP A 82 10.31 9.59 -10.03
C ASP A 82 9.71 8.35 -9.34
N ASP A 83 8.39 8.23 -9.43
CA ASP A 83 7.63 7.14 -8.81
C ASP A 83 8.02 5.75 -9.35
N ASP A 84 8.34 5.64 -10.65
CA ASP A 84 8.64 4.36 -11.28
C ASP A 84 9.99 3.83 -10.80
N LYS A 85 10.99 4.70 -10.75
CA LYS A 85 12.29 4.40 -10.15
C LYS A 85 12.16 4.10 -8.67
N THR A 86 11.30 4.83 -7.95
CA THR A 86 11.03 4.56 -6.53
C THR A 86 10.47 3.16 -6.33
N ARG A 87 9.45 2.77 -7.09
CA ARG A 87 8.88 1.42 -7.03
C ARG A 87 9.93 0.35 -7.34
N SER A 88 10.78 0.57 -8.35
CA SER A 88 11.86 -0.35 -8.68
C SER A 88 12.89 -0.50 -7.55
N ILE A 89 13.27 0.59 -6.89
CA ILE A 89 14.24 0.55 -5.78
C ILE A 89 13.65 -0.17 -4.57
N LEU A 90 12.39 0.12 -4.27
CA LEU A 90 11.64 -0.53 -3.19
C LEU A 90 11.52 -2.04 -3.43
N GLU A 91 11.27 -2.47 -4.67
CA GLU A 91 11.25 -3.89 -5.07
C GLU A 91 12.59 -4.58 -4.89
N GLN A 92 13.66 -3.96 -5.37
CA GLN A 92 15.01 -4.51 -5.25
C GLN A 92 15.44 -4.60 -3.79
N SER A 93 15.14 -3.57 -3.00
CA SER A 93 15.44 -3.54 -1.57
C SER A 93 14.78 -4.70 -0.83
N ASN A 94 13.50 -4.96 -1.09
CA ASN A 94 12.80 -6.08 -0.47
C ASN A 94 13.40 -7.44 -0.88
N ARG A 95 13.67 -7.63 -2.18
CA ARG A 95 14.28 -8.87 -2.68
C ARG A 95 15.64 -9.14 -2.03
N ILE A 96 16.46 -8.10 -1.87
CA ILE A 96 17.76 -8.20 -1.19
C ILE A 96 17.53 -8.57 0.29
N GLY A 97 16.62 -7.88 0.98
CA GLY A 97 16.29 -8.17 2.38
C GLY A 97 15.80 -9.60 2.61
N GLU A 98 14.85 -10.08 1.80
CA GLU A 98 14.37 -11.46 1.85
C GLU A 98 15.48 -12.47 1.60
N CYS A 99 16.35 -12.21 0.62
CA CYS A 99 17.47 -13.10 0.31
C CYS A 99 18.44 -13.21 1.49
N LEU A 100 18.72 -12.10 2.19
CA LEU A 100 19.67 -12.05 3.30
C LEU A 100 19.08 -12.57 4.61
N ASN A 101 17.79 -12.32 4.86
CA ASN A 101 17.13 -12.69 6.12
C ASN A 101 16.69 -14.17 6.15
N ASN A 102 16.42 -14.79 4.99
CA ASN A 102 16.06 -16.22 4.92
C ASN A 102 17.28 -17.16 4.98
N SER A 103 18.49 -16.62 5.16
CA SER A 103 19.74 -17.38 5.30
C SER A 103 20.12 -17.73 6.75
N GLU A 104 19.26 -17.43 7.73
CA GLU A 104 19.39 -17.89 9.13
C GLU A 104 18.50 -19.09 9.45
#